data_AF-A0A526V2L9-F1
#
_entry.id   AF-A0A526V2L9-F1
#
_cell.length_a   1.000
_cell.length_b   1.000
_cell.length_c   1.000
_cell.angle_alpha   90.00
_cell.angle_beta   90.00
_cell.angle_gamma   90.00
#
_symmetry.space_group_name_H-M   'P 1'
#
loop_
_entity.id
_entity.type
_entity.pdbx_description
1 polymer ?
#
loop_
_entity_poly.entity_id
_entity_poly.type
_entity_poly.pdbx_seq_one_letter_code
_entity_poly.pdbx_strand_id
1 'polypeptide(L)'
;MSGADAIHPGYGLLSESPEFADACAEAGITFIGPKPDTMRRLGNKVAARNLAIEVGVPVIPATDPLPDDMEAVKKLAKGIGYP
;
A
#
# COMPACT_ATOMS: atom_id res chain seq x y z
N MET A 1 0.62 31.35 -13.64
CA MET A 1 1.19 30.20 -12.89
C MET A 1 1.57 30.68 -11.50
N SER A 2 1.40 29.87 -10.45
CA SER A 2 1.65 30.29 -9.06
C SER A 2 3.13 30.39 -8.70
N GLY A 3 4.02 29.65 -9.39
CA GLY A 3 5.46 29.61 -9.08
C GLY A 3 5.80 28.76 -7.85
N ALA A 4 4.99 27.76 -7.52
CA ALA A 4 5.23 26.88 -6.38
C ALA A 4 6.32 25.83 -6.67
N ASP A 5 7.22 25.62 -5.72
CA ASP A 5 8.30 24.63 -5.81
C ASP A 5 7.87 23.20 -5.41
N ALA A 6 6.79 23.09 -4.62
CA ALA A 6 6.37 21.83 -4.03
C ALA A 6 4.86 21.75 -3.79
N ILE A 7 4.34 20.52 -3.71
CA ILE A 7 2.97 20.20 -3.29
C ILE A 7 3.03 19.27 -2.09
N HIS A 8 2.36 19.68 -1.00
CA HIS A 8 2.06 18.81 0.13
C HIS A 8 0.61 18.31 -0.01
N PRO A 9 0.36 17.00 -0.19
CA PRO A 9 -0.99 16.50 -0.49
C PRO A 9 -1.88 16.40 0.75
N GLY A 10 -1.32 16.47 1.96
CA GLY A 10 -2.05 16.24 3.20
C GLY A 10 -2.33 14.76 3.39
N TYR A 11 -3.58 14.42 3.69
CA TYR A 11 -4.05 13.04 3.87
C TYR A 11 -5.37 12.82 3.11
N GLY A 12 -5.67 11.56 2.77
CA GLY A 12 -6.77 11.23 1.87
C GLY A 12 -6.55 11.78 0.45
N LEU A 13 -7.60 11.81 -0.37
CA LEU A 13 -7.56 12.28 -1.76
C LEU A 13 -6.37 11.68 -2.54
N LEU A 14 -5.37 12.51 -2.89
CA LEU A 14 -4.22 12.12 -3.71
C LEU A 14 -2.94 11.85 -2.91
N SER A 15 -3.01 11.88 -1.57
CA SER A 15 -1.83 11.69 -0.71
C SER A 15 -1.13 10.34 -0.87
N GLU A 16 -1.85 9.32 -1.34
CA GLU A 16 -1.33 7.97 -1.59
C GLU A 16 -1.36 7.60 -3.09
N SER A 17 -1.52 8.58 -4.00
CA SER A 17 -1.52 8.33 -5.45
C SER A 17 -0.11 8.41 -6.02
N PRO A 18 0.50 7.27 -6.42
CA PRO A 18 1.79 7.30 -7.10
C PRO A 18 1.74 8.06 -8.42
N GLU A 19 0.61 8.01 -9.14
CA GLU A 19 0.40 8.74 -10.40
C GLU A 19 0.47 10.25 -10.20
N PHE A 20 -0.06 10.75 -9.09
CA PHE A 20 0.02 12.18 -8.77
C PHE A 20 1.45 12.61 -8.43
N ALA A 21 2.19 11.78 -7.70
CA ALA A 21 3.60 12.04 -7.40
C ALA A 21 4.48 11.96 -8.66
N ASP A 22 4.21 11.03 -9.57
CA ASP A 22 4.85 10.95 -10.90
C ASP A 22 4.58 12.24 -11.69
N ALA A 23 3.31 12.69 -11.76
CA ALA A 23 2.94 13.91 -12.45
C ALA A 23 3.59 15.17 -11.84
N CYS A 24 3.77 15.23 -10.52
CA CYS A 24 4.52 16.31 -9.87
C CYS A 24 5.97 16.33 -10.35
N ALA A 25 6.63 15.16 -10.39
CA ALA A 25 8.01 15.05 -10.85
C ALA A 25 8.17 15.45 -12.34
N GLU A 26 7.26 15.01 -13.21
CA GLU A 26 7.22 15.41 -14.62
C GLU A 26 7.03 16.91 -14.81
N ALA A 27 6.27 17.55 -13.91
CA ALA A 27 6.06 19.00 -13.89
C ALA A 27 7.22 19.78 -13.23
N GLY A 28 8.25 19.10 -12.72
CA GLY A 28 9.36 19.73 -11.98
C GLY A 28 8.96 20.26 -10.59
N ILE A 29 7.86 19.75 -10.02
CA ILE A 29 7.34 20.14 -8.71
C ILE A 29 7.70 19.06 -7.69
N THR A 30 8.24 19.46 -6.55
CA THR A 30 8.55 18.52 -5.47
C THR A 30 7.27 18.01 -4.82
N PHE A 31 7.02 16.71 -4.89
CA PHE A 31 5.98 16.07 -4.09
C PHE A 31 6.50 15.82 -2.67
N ILE A 32 5.83 16.37 -1.66
CA ILE A 32 6.21 16.15 -0.25
C ILE A 32 5.56 14.86 0.24
N GLY A 33 6.30 13.75 0.08
CA GLY A 33 5.87 12.42 0.49
C GLY A 33 6.82 11.32 0.02
N PRO A 34 6.42 10.04 0.11
CA PRO A 34 7.24 8.93 -0.34
C PRO A 34 7.43 8.91 -1.86
N LYS A 35 8.39 8.12 -2.34
CA LYS A 35 8.60 7.93 -3.79
C LYS A 35 7.40 7.17 -4.41
N PRO A 36 7.05 7.43 -5.67
CA PRO A 36 5.98 6.70 -6.37
C PRO A 36 6.14 5.17 -6.30
N ASP A 37 7.35 4.64 -6.53
CA ASP A 37 7.64 3.21 -6.40
C ASP A 37 7.34 2.65 -4.99
N THR A 38 7.69 3.42 -3.95
CA THR A 38 7.38 3.06 -2.56
C THR A 38 5.87 2.99 -2.34
N MET A 39 5.10 3.94 -2.89
CA MET A 39 3.64 3.90 -2.80
C MET A 39 3.06 2.70 -3.56
N ARG A 40 3.56 2.38 -4.75
CA ARG A 40 3.09 1.19 -5.51
C ARG A 40 3.33 -0.11 -4.74
N ARG A 41 4.47 -0.22 -4.05
CA ARG A 41 4.81 -1.41 -3.25
C ARG A 41 4.01 -1.52 -1.95
N LEU A 42 3.63 -0.40 -1.34
CA LEU A 42 3.01 -0.38 -0.01
C LEU A 42 1.50 -0.05 -0.02
N GLY A 43 0.94 0.42 -1.13
CA GLY A 43 -0.48 0.80 -1.24
C GLY A 43 -1.45 -0.38 -1.22
N ASN A 44 -0.95 -1.60 -1.44
CA ASN A 44 -1.73 -2.83 -1.30
C ASN A 44 -1.33 -3.56 0.00
N LYS A 45 -2.31 -3.79 0.90
CA LYS A 45 -2.08 -4.46 2.19
C LYS A 45 -1.45 -5.85 2.06
N VAL A 46 -1.81 -6.62 1.04
CA VAL A 46 -1.23 -7.95 0.79
C VAL A 46 0.24 -7.82 0.38
N ALA A 47 0.53 -6.92 -0.56
CA ALA A 47 1.91 -6.66 -0.99
C ALA A 47 2.77 -6.11 0.15
N ALA A 48 2.24 -5.19 0.95
CA ALA A 48 2.91 -4.63 2.12
C ALA A 48 3.21 -5.71 3.18
N ARG A 49 2.26 -6.62 3.44
CA ARG A 49 2.47 -7.76 4.34
C ARG A 49 3.56 -8.69 3.82
N ASN A 50 3.53 -9.03 2.53
CA ASN A 50 4.53 -9.91 1.93
C ASN A 50 5.92 -9.29 2.01
N LEU A 51 6.04 -7.99 1.75
CA LEU A 51 7.29 -7.25 1.91
C LEU A 51 7.78 -7.28 3.37
N ALA A 52 6.89 -7.07 4.34
CA ALA A 52 7.25 -7.15 5.75
C ALA A 52 7.81 -8.54 6.12
N ILE A 53 7.20 -9.62 5.66
CA ILE A 53 7.70 -10.99 5.84
C ILE A 53 9.08 -11.16 5.19
N GLU A 54 9.24 -10.70 3.94
CA GLU A 54 10.49 -10.78 3.18
C GLU A 54 11.66 -10.12 3.90
N VAL A 55 11.44 -8.96 4.53
CA VAL A 55 12.48 -8.23 5.27
C VAL A 55 12.59 -8.67 6.74
N GLY A 56 11.91 -9.73 7.15
CA GLY A 56 11.99 -10.29 8.50
C GLY A 56 11.25 -9.50 9.58
N VAL A 57 10.33 -8.61 9.20
CA VAL A 57 9.45 -7.92 10.14
C VAL A 57 8.35 -8.90 10.61
N PRO A 58 8.14 -9.08 11.93
CA PRO A 58 7.06 -9.90 12.43
C PRO A 58 5.69 -9.37 11.98
N VAL A 59 4.85 -10.25 11.44
CA VAL A 59 3.48 -9.93 11.04
C VAL A 59 2.48 -10.82 11.77
N ILE A 60 1.23 -10.36 11.86
CA ILE A 60 0.14 -11.15 12.41
C ILE A 60 -0.10 -12.37 11.49
N PRO A 61 -0.27 -13.59 12.04
CA PRO A 61 -0.68 -14.76 11.27
C PRO A 61 -1.97 -14.47 10.51
N ALA A 62 -1.96 -14.74 9.21
CA ALA A 62 -3.10 -14.52 8.33
C ALA A 62 -3.02 -15.50 7.16
N THR A 63 -4.14 -15.68 6.48
CA THR A 63 -4.19 -16.46 5.25
C THR A 63 -3.61 -15.67 4.10
N ASP A 64 -3.34 -16.39 3.02
CA ASP A 64 -3.25 -15.81 1.68
C ASP A 64 -4.61 -15.22 1.24
N PRO A 65 -4.70 -14.56 0.07
CA PRO A 65 -5.97 -14.06 -0.45
C PRO A 65 -7.06 -15.12 -0.44
N LEU A 66 -8.25 -14.71 -0.01
CA LEU A 66 -9.37 -15.63 0.15
C LEU A 66 -9.85 -16.12 -1.23
N PRO A 67 -10.09 -17.44 -1.40
CA PRO A 67 -10.76 -17.95 -2.57
C PRO A 67 -12.26 -17.63 -2.53
N ASP A 68 -12.93 -17.73 -3.68
CA ASP A 68 -14.39 -17.55 -3.77
C ASP A 68 -15.18 -18.70 -3.10
N ASP A 69 -14.56 -19.86 -2.92
CA ASP A 69 -15.17 -21.01 -2.26
C ASP A 69 -15.24 -20.82 -0.74
N MET A 70 -16.46 -20.65 -0.23
CA MET A 70 -16.73 -20.48 1.20
C MET A 70 -16.36 -21.69 2.06
N GLU A 71 -16.34 -22.92 1.52
CA GLU A 71 -15.88 -24.09 2.28
C GLU A 71 -14.37 -24.08 2.47
N ALA A 72 -13.60 -23.66 1.45
CA ALA A 72 -12.18 -23.40 1.59
C ALA A 72 -11.90 -22.27 2.60
N VAL A 73 -12.65 -21.16 2.54
CA VAL A 73 -12.54 -20.05 3.50
C VAL A 73 -12.77 -20.53 4.95
N LYS A 74 -13.76 -21.40 5.20
CA LYS A 74 -14.01 -21.97 6.54
C LYS A 74 -12.84 -22.81 7.05
N LYS A 75 -12.19 -23.60 6.18
CA LYS A 75 -11.00 -24.39 6.55
C LYS A 75 -9.82 -23.50 6.91
N LEU A 76 -9.59 -22.46 6.11
CA LEU A 76 -8.57 -21.44 6.35
C LEU A 76 -8.77 -20.72 7.69
N ALA A 77 -9.99 -20.29 7.99
CA ALA A 77 -10.33 -19.66 9.27
C ALA A 77 -10.04 -20.59 10.47
N LYS A 78 -10.45 -21.86 10.38
CA LYS A 78 -10.13 -22.86 11.42
C LYS A 78 -8.63 -23.07 11.60
N GLY A 79 -7.85 -22.97 10.53
CA GLY A 79 -6.39 -23.12 10.56
C GLY A 79 -5.67 -21.96 11.25
N ILE A 80 -6.16 -20.73 11.11
CA ILE A 80 -5.66 -19.57 11.86
C ILE A 80 -6.09 -19.65 13.34
N GLY A 81 -7.34 -20.07 13.58
CA GLY A 81 -7.99 -19.98 14.88
C GLY A 81 -8.95 -18.77 14.94
N TYR A 82 -10.06 -18.96 15.65
CA TYR A 82 -11.01 -17.88 15.94
C TYR A 82 -10.56 -17.07 17.16
N PRO A 83 -10.98 -15.80 17.30
CA PRO A 83 -11.32 -15.27 18.60
C PRO A 83 -12.56 -15.98 19.19
#